data_AF-A0AA49FKE5-F1
#
_entry.id   AF-A0AA49FKE5-F1
#
_cell.length_a   1.000
_cell.length_b   1.000
_cell.length_c   1.000
_cell.angle_alpha   90.00
_cell.angle_beta   90.00
_cell.angle_gamma   90.00
#
_symmetry.space_group_name_H-M   'P 1'
#
loop_
_entity.id
_entity.type
_entity.pdbx_description
1 polymer ?
#
loop_
_entity_poly.entity_id
_entity_poly.type
_entity_poly.pdbx_seq_one_letter_code
_entity_poly.pdbx_strand_id
1 'polypeptide(L)'
;MARFNLLLLLIAVACAVATVASNHRARKLFAELEKEQSRMQALEVEWGQLQLEQSTWAAHARVEKVAREKLGMKPPAPGRIVSVDK
;
A
#
# COMPACT_ATOMS: atom_id res chain seq x y z
N MET A 1 8.45 -59.56 -12.43
CA MET A 1 7.58 -58.82 -11.50
C MET A 1 8.36 -58.02 -10.46
N ALA A 2 9.16 -58.62 -9.58
CA ALA A 2 9.85 -57.89 -8.50
C ALA A 2 10.75 -56.72 -8.94
N ARG A 3 11.50 -56.87 -10.04
CA ARG A 3 12.36 -55.80 -10.59
C ARG A 3 11.57 -54.57 -11.06
N PHE A 4 10.39 -54.79 -11.65
CA PHE A 4 9.51 -53.71 -12.11
C PHE A 4 8.88 -52.98 -10.92
N ASN A 5 8.44 -53.71 -9.91
CA ASN A 5 7.89 -53.12 -8.68
C ASN A 5 8.95 -52.28 -7.94
N LEU A 6 10.22 -52.72 -7.92
CA LEU A 6 11.31 -51.94 -7.34
C LEU A 6 11.56 -50.63 -8.10
N LEU A 7 11.50 -50.65 -9.43
CA LEU A 7 11.61 -49.43 -10.23
C LEU A 7 10.46 -48.46 -9.95
N LEU A 8 9.22 -48.95 -9.88
CA LEU A 8 8.06 -48.13 -9.54
C LEU A 8 8.16 -47.55 -8.12
N LEU A 9 8.64 -48.33 -7.15
CA LEU A 9 8.88 -47.86 -5.79
C LEU A 9 9.90 -46.71 -5.78
N LEU A 10 11.01 -46.86 -6.50
CA LEU A 10 12.03 -45.82 -6.59
C LEU A 10 11.48 -44.54 -7.22
N ILE A 11 10.69 -44.65 -8.28
CA ILE A 11 10.02 -43.51 -8.91
C ILE A 11 9.07 -42.84 -7.92
N ALA A 12 8.24 -43.61 -7.20
CA ALA A 12 7.31 -43.08 -6.22
C ALA A 12 8.02 -42.33 -5.08
N VAL A 13 9.13 -42.89 -4.57
CA VAL A 13 9.96 -42.24 -3.55
C VAL A 13 10.58 -40.94 -4.09
N ALA A 14 11.11 -40.97 -5.31
CA ALA A 14 11.66 -39.79 -5.95
C ALA A 14 10.60 -38.68 -6.12
N CYS A 15 9.39 -39.04 -6.54
CA CYS A 15 8.25 -38.11 -6.61
C CYS A 15 7.91 -37.53 -5.23
N ALA A 16 7.83 -38.36 -4.19
CA ALA A 16 7.52 -37.90 -2.83
C ALA A 16 8.55 -36.87 -2.34
N VAL A 17 9.84 -37.14 -2.52
CA VAL A 17 10.92 -36.20 -2.15
C VAL A 17 10.83 -34.91 -2.99
N ALA A 18 10.58 -35.02 -4.29
CA ALA A 18 10.43 -33.86 -5.17
C ALA A 18 9.24 -32.98 -4.78
N THR A 19 8.11 -33.57 -4.37
CA THR A 19 6.94 -32.84 -3.90
C THR A 19 7.23 -32.09 -2.60
N VAL A 20 7.91 -32.73 -1.64
CA VAL A 20 8.31 -32.08 -0.38
C VAL A 20 9.26 -30.92 -0.64
N ALA A 21 10.27 -31.13 -1.51
CA ALA A 21 11.20 -30.07 -1.90
C ALA A 21 10.49 -28.90 -2.59
N SER A 22 9.54 -29.19 -3.47
CA SER A 22 8.71 -28.18 -4.15
C SER A 22 7.85 -27.40 -3.16
N ASN A 23 7.21 -28.07 -2.20
CA ASN A 23 6.41 -27.41 -1.17
C ASN A 23 7.27 -26.50 -0.29
N HIS A 24 8.47 -26.95 0.10
CA HIS A 24 9.40 -26.14 0.88
C HIS A 24 9.84 -24.88 0.14
N ARG A 25 10.15 -25.00 -1.17
CA ARG A 25 10.48 -23.84 -2.01
C ARG A 25 9.30 -22.89 -2.14
N ALA A 26 8.09 -23.41 -2.34
CA ALA A 26 6.89 -22.60 -2.41
C ALA A 26 6.68 -21.80 -1.11
N ARG A 27 6.79 -22.43 0.06
CA ARG A 27 6.67 -21.74 1.36
C ARG A 27 7.67 -20.60 1.52
N LYS A 28 8.92 -20.79 1.08
CA LYS A 28 9.94 -19.72 1.12
C LYS A 28 9.57 -18.53 0.24
N LEU A 29 9.16 -18.80 -1.00
CA LEU A 29 8.76 -17.75 -1.94
C LEU A 29 7.51 -17.01 -1.44
N PHE A 30 6.55 -17.73 -0.86
CA PHE A 30 5.37 -17.11 -0.25
C PHE A 30 5.74 -16.21 0.94
N ALA A 31 6.64 -16.64 1.81
CA ALA A 31 7.10 -15.82 2.93
C ALA A 31 7.82 -14.54 2.47
N GLU A 32 8.61 -14.62 1.40
CA GLU A 32 9.26 -13.45 0.81
C GLU A 32 8.25 -12.49 0.18
N LEU A 33 7.26 -13.01 -0.53
CA LEU A 33 6.16 -12.23 -1.09
C LEU A 33 5.35 -11.53 0.00
N GLU A 34 5.01 -12.24 1.07
CA GLU A 34 4.24 -11.70 2.20
C GLU A 34 5.00 -10.56 2.90
N LYS A 35 6.33 -10.68 3.00
CA LYS A 35 7.18 -9.60 3.52
C LYS A 35 7.06 -8.33 2.68
N GLU A 36 7.19 -8.42 1.36
CA GLU A 36 7.07 -7.22 0.50
C GLU A 36 5.64 -6.66 0.49
N GLN A 37 4.61 -7.51 0.56
CA GLN A 37 3.22 -7.05 0.71
C GLN A 37 3.02 -6.28 2.02
N SER A 38 3.57 -6.76 3.13
CA SER A 38 3.49 -6.04 4.41
C SER A 38 4.16 -4.67 4.34
N ARG A 39 5.28 -4.56 3.62
CA ARG A 39 5.98 -3.29 3.39
C ARG A 39 5.16 -2.33 2.53
N MET A 40 4.52 -2.83 1.48
CA MET A 40 3.61 -2.05 0.65
C MET A 40 2.43 -1.51 1.47
N GLN A 41 1.81 -2.34 2.31
CA GLN A 41 0.71 -1.92 3.18
C GLN A 41 1.14 -0.84 4.18
N ALA A 42 2.34 -0.96 4.77
CA ALA A 42 2.88 0.06 5.66
C ALA A 42 3.08 1.40 4.95
N LEU A 43 3.61 1.38 3.72
CA LEU A 43 3.77 2.57 2.89
C LEU A 43 2.43 3.20 2.51
N GLU A 44 1.41 2.39 2.24
CA GLU A 44 0.06 2.88 1.92
C GLU A 44 -0.59 3.58 3.11
N VAL A 45 -0.39 3.06 4.33
CA VAL A 45 -0.83 3.72 5.57
C VAL A 45 -0.10 5.04 5.77
N GLU A 46 1.24 5.07 5.62
CA GLU A 46 2.03 6.30 5.72
C GLU A 46 1.58 7.34 4.69
N TRP A 47 1.36 6.92 3.44
CA TRP A 47 0.83 7.78 2.40
C TRP A 47 -0.53 8.38 2.78
N GLY A 48 -1.44 7.57 3.32
CA GLY A 48 -2.73 8.05 3.82
C GLY A 48 -2.59 9.10 4.93
N GLN A 49 -1.66 8.90 5.86
CA GLN A 49 -1.36 9.87 6.91
C GLN A 49 -0.83 11.18 6.34
N LEU A 50 0.15 11.11 5.42
CA LEU A 50 0.70 12.29 4.75
C LEU A 50 -0.36 13.05 3.95
N GLN A 51 -1.30 12.35 3.32
CA GLN A 51 -2.40 12.97 2.58
C GLN A 51 -3.38 13.69 3.52
N LEU A 52 -3.66 13.12 4.70
CA LEU A 52 -4.45 13.78 5.74
C LEU A 52 -3.73 15.01 6.29
N GLU A 53 -2.42 14.92 6.55
CA GLU A 53 -1.61 16.08 6.92
C GLU A 53 -1.70 17.17 5.85
N GLN A 54 -1.46 16.83 4.57
CA GLN A 54 -1.57 17.78 3.46
C GLN A 54 -2.94 18.43 3.39
N SER A 55 -4.02 17.67 3.58
CA SER A 55 -5.38 18.22 3.61
C SER A 55 -5.59 19.23 4.76
N THR A 56 -4.90 19.04 5.88
CA THR A 56 -4.90 19.98 7.02
C THR A 56 -4.14 21.27 6.69
N TRP A 57 -3.03 21.18 5.94
CA TRP A 57 -2.27 22.35 5.47
C TRP A 57 -2.99 23.10 4.33
N ALA A 58 -3.75 22.38 3.51
CA ALA A 58 -4.60 22.90 2.43
C ALA A 58 -5.98 23.35 2.92
N ALA A 59 -6.33 23.08 4.18
CA ALA A 59 -7.59 23.51 4.75
C ALA A 59 -7.70 25.04 4.64
N HIS A 60 -8.80 25.52 4.06
CA HIS A 60 -9.11 26.94 3.91
C HIS A 60 -8.84 27.73 5.19
N ALA A 61 -9.05 27.12 6.36
CA ALA A 61 -8.74 27.69 7.67
C ALA A 61 -7.30 28.19 7.83
N ARG A 62 -6.28 27.47 7.31
CA ARG A 62 -4.89 27.92 7.37
C ARG A 62 -4.62 29.07 6.40
N VAL A 63 -5.15 28.99 5.18
CA VAL A 63 -5.07 30.07 4.19
C VAL A 63 -5.70 31.34 4.74
N GLU A 64 -6.88 31.23 5.34
CA GLU A 64 -7.62 32.35 5.91
C GLU A 64 -6.93 32.93 7.15
N LYS A 65 -6.32 32.07 7.99
CA LYS A 65 -5.50 32.50 9.13
C LYS A 65 -4.26 33.27 8.67
N VAL A 66 -3.53 32.77 7.67
CA VAL A 66 -2.37 33.48 7.08
C VAL A 66 -2.81 34.79 6.41
N ALA A 67 -3.93 34.78 5.68
CA ALA A 67 -4.48 35.96 5.04
C ALA A 67 -4.83 37.05 6.07
N ARG A 68 -5.47 36.71 7.17
CA ARG A 68 -5.80 37.66 8.25
C ARG A 68 -4.58 38.10 9.05
N GLU A 69 -3.78 37.15 9.53
CA GLU A 69 -2.74 37.43 10.54
C GLU A 69 -1.42 37.91 9.93
N LYS A 70 -1.00 37.36 8.77
CA LYS A 70 0.26 37.76 8.13
C LYS A 70 0.08 38.79 7.04
N LEU A 71 -1.01 38.71 6.28
CA LEU A 71 -1.27 39.61 5.14
C LEU A 71 -2.23 40.75 5.50
N GLY A 72 -2.81 40.76 6.72
CA GLY A 72 -3.72 41.80 7.17
C GLY A 72 -5.03 41.90 6.37
N MET A 73 -5.37 40.85 5.59
CA MET A 73 -6.54 40.85 4.73
C MET A 73 -7.82 40.84 5.56
N LYS A 74 -8.78 41.66 5.15
CA LYS A 74 -10.11 41.78 5.77
C LYS A 74 -11.17 41.32 4.75
N PRO A 75 -12.30 40.78 5.22
CA PRO A 75 -13.41 40.46 4.33
C PRO A 75 -13.85 41.72 3.56
N PRO A 76 -14.10 41.63 2.25
CA PRO A 76 -14.59 42.75 1.47
C PRO A 76 -16.00 43.17 1.96
N ALA A 77 -16.27 44.47 1.93
CA ALA A 77 -17.59 45.00 2.27
C ALA A 77 -18.67 44.46 1.30
N PRO A 78 -19.93 44.31 1.74
CA PRO A 78 -21.00 43.67 0.94
C PRO A 78 -21.19 44.25 -0.46
N GLY A 79 -20.92 45.55 -0.67
CA GLY A 79 -21.02 46.23 -1.96
C GLY A 79 -19.82 46.07 -2.91
N ARG A 80 -18.80 45.27 -2.55
CA ARG A 80 -17.61 45.00 -3.37
C ARG A 80 -17.50 43.54 -3.82
N ILE A 81 -18.52 42.72 -3.56
CA ILE A 81 -18.56 41.31 -3.97
C ILE A 81 -19.26 41.24 -5.33
N VAL A 82 -18.54 40.80 -6.36
CA VAL A 82 -19.11 40.54 -7.69
C VAL A 82 -19.13 39.03 -7.89
N SER A 83 -20.31 38.44 -7.90
CA SER A 83 -20.50 37.04 -8.28
C SER A 83 -20.38 36.91 -9.78
N VAL A 84 -19.31 36.26 -10.24
CA VAL A 84 -19.17 35.88 -11.65
C VAL A 84 -19.97 34.60 -11.85
N ASP A 85 -21.18 34.73 -12.38
CA ASP A 85 -21.95 33.57 -12.85
C ASP A 85 -21.23 32.91 -14.04
N LYS A 86 -21.26 31.58 -14.07
CA LYS A 86 -20.62 30.74 -15.10
C LYS A 86 -21.37 30.81 -16.43
#